data_AF-V5EZY3-F1
#
_entry.id   AF-V5EZY3-F1
#
_cell.length_a   1.000
_cell.length_b   1.000
_cell.length_c   1.000
_cell.angle_alpha   90.00
_cell.angle_beta   90.00
_cell.angle_gamma   90.00
#
_symmetry.space_group_name_H-M   'P 1'
#
loop_
_entity.id
_entity.type
_entity.pdbx_description
1 polymer ?
#
loop_
_entity_poly.entity_id
_entity_poly.type
_entity_poly.pdbx_seq_one_letter_code
_entity_poly.pdbx_strand_id
1 'polypeptide(L)'
;MSTAVHPVLRLINRCDTLAQTFDTHFSASCTLLSNLAAGTPAAGSPTTMDDTLMSLRSTLASCEEVVGQMLACIYEDIPHLLDQLDREGAGQGGPGVVGNWNPRLALDGISQLFYSYQDLLTEKRELLADFTCEEIGPKEFVDGWTSVGGDLKEQRKQQVDDLADLLAAF
;
A
#
# COMPACT_ATOMS: atom_id res chain seq x y z
N MET A 1 -19.49 23.30 18.13
CA MET A 1 -18.50 23.62 17.09
C MET A 1 -18.06 22.28 16.52
N SER A 2 -18.72 21.84 15.46
CA SER A 2 -18.41 20.55 14.83
C SER A 2 -17.15 20.74 13.98
N THR A 3 -16.02 20.27 14.47
CA THR A 3 -14.79 20.08 13.69
C THR A 3 -15.08 18.98 12.66
N ALA A 4 -15.67 19.39 11.54
CA ALA A 4 -15.83 18.52 10.38
C ALA A 4 -14.41 18.18 9.89
N VAL A 5 -13.95 16.98 10.20
CA VAL A 5 -12.70 16.45 9.64
C VAL A 5 -12.84 16.49 8.13
N HIS A 6 -11.91 17.18 7.45
CA HIS A 6 -11.93 17.32 6.00
C HIS A 6 -12.01 15.90 5.38
N PRO A 7 -12.93 15.63 4.43
CA PRO A 7 -13.12 14.28 3.88
C PRO A 7 -11.82 13.70 3.30
N VAL A 8 -10.97 14.56 2.75
CA VAL A 8 -9.63 14.22 2.25
C VAL A 8 -8.68 13.76 3.36
N LEU A 9 -8.70 14.43 4.52
CA LEU A 9 -7.90 14.01 5.67
C LEU A 9 -8.33 12.63 6.13
N ARG A 10 -9.63 12.34 6.11
CA ARG A 10 -10.16 11.03 6.45
C ARG A 10 -9.72 9.96 5.44
N LEU A 11 -9.76 10.27 4.14
CA LEU A 11 -9.29 9.38 3.08
C LEU A 11 -7.80 9.07 3.25
N ILE A 12 -6.96 10.08 3.44
CA ILE A 12 -5.51 9.91 3.56
C ILE A 12 -5.14 9.13 4.83
N ASN A 13 -5.76 9.42 5.98
CA ASN A 13 -5.54 8.63 7.20
C ASN A 13 -5.94 7.15 7.02
N ARG A 14 -7.02 6.87 6.26
CA ARG A 14 -7.40 5.49 5.92
C ARG A 14 -6.36 4.86 5.00
N CYS A 15 -5.93 5.55 3.95
CA CYS A 15 -4.90 5.07 3.03
C CYS A 15 -3.57 4.79 3.75
N ASP A 16 -3.14 5.66 4.67
CA ASP A 16 -1.94 5.48 5.50
C ASP A 16 -2.07 4.25 6.41
N THR A 17 -3.20 4.11 7.11
CA THR A 17 -3.44 2.93 7.96
C THR A 17 -3.39 1.63 7.15
N LEU A 18 -4.00 1.63 5.96
CA LEU A 18 -3.97 0.49 5.05
C LEU A 18 -2.55 0.22 4.52
N ALA A 19 -1.79 1.26 4.16
CA ALA A 19 -0.41 1.14 3.70
C ALA A 19 0.48 0.52 4.78
N GLN A 20 0.39 1.01 6.02
CA GLN A 20 1.12 0.44 7.16
C GLN A 20 0.74 -1.02 7.42
N THR A 21 -0.54 -1.36 7.26
CA THR A 21 -1.03 -2.74 7.41
C THR A 21 -0.42 -3.64 6.33
N PHE A 22 -0.43 -3.20 5.07
CA PHE A 22 0.22 -3.91 3.97
C PHE A 22 1.71 -4.14 4.26
N ASP A 23 2.46 -3.08 4.58
CA ASP A 23 3.90 -3.15 4.82
C ASP A 23 4.23 -4.07 6.00
N THR A 24 3.38 -4.07 7.05
CA THR A 24 3.54 -4.96 8.20
C THR A 24 3.40 -6.43 7.81
N HIS A 25 2.33 -6.78 7.10
CA HIS A 25 2.12 -8.15 6.62
C HIS A 25 3.25 -8.59 5.69
N PHE A 26 3.59 -7.74 4.74
CA PHE A 26 4.59 -8.07 3.75
C PHE A 26 5.99 -8.21 4.36
N SER A 27 6.40 -7.28 5.24
CA SER A 27 7.67 -7.36 5.96
C SER A 27 7.78 -8.61 6.82
N ALA A 28 6.68 -9.04 7.47
CA ALA A 28 6.67 -10.28 8.24
C ALA A 28 6.94 -11.49 7.35
N SER A 29 6.40 -11.51 6.12
CA SER A 29 6.66 -12.57 5.16
C SER A 29 8.11 -12.62 4.69
N CYS A 30 8.74 -11.46 4.47
CA CYS A 30 10.15 -11.37 4.13
C CYS A 30 11.03 -11.90 5.27
N THR A 31 10.74 -11.51 6.52
CA THR A 31 11.47 -12.02 7.69
C THR A 31 11.32 -13.54 7.84
N LEU A 32 10.11 -14.06 7.64
CA LEU A 32 9.83 -15.49 7.71
C LEU A 32 10.67 -16.27 6.69
N LEU A 33 10.68 -15.81 5.44
CA LEU A 33 11.43 -16.47 4.38
C LEU A 33 12.95 -16.34 4.54
N SER A 34 13.44 -15.18 4.97
CA SER A 34 14.87 -14.97 5.30
C SER A 34 15.33 -15.88 6.44
N ASN A 35 14.53 -16.04 7.49
CA ASN A 35 14.85 -16.91 8.61
C ASN A 35 14.88 -18.38 8.22
N LEU A 36 13.96 -18.82 7.34
CA LEU A 36 13.99 -20.16 6.78
C LEU A 36 15.26 -20.38 5.95
N ALA A 37 15.59 -19.44 5.07
CA ALA A 37 16.79 -19.52 4.22
C ALA A 37 18.10 -19.52 5.03
N ALA A 38 18.13 -18.82 6.16
CA ALA A 38 19.26 -18.82 7.09
C ALA A 38 19.34 -20.08 7.99
N GLY A 39 18.32 -20.95 7.95
CA GLY A 39 18.25 -22.13 8.83
C GLY A 39 17.98 -21.79 10.29
N THR A 40 17.42 -20.60 10.57
CA THR A 40 17.11 -20.11 11.92
C THR A 40 15.63 -19.75 12.06
N PRO A 41 14.69 -20.70 11.85
CA PRO A 41 13.27 -20.43 12.02
C PRO A 41 12.97 -20.02 13.47
N ALA A 42 12.15 -18.98 13.65
CA ALA A 42 11.73 -18.55 14.97
C ALA A 42 10.84 -19.61 15.65
N ALA A 43 10.83 -19.62 16.98
CA ALA A 43 10.02 -20.58 17.73
C ALA A 43 8.52 -20.38 17.41
N GLY A 44 7.86 -21.43 16.92
CA GLY A 44 6.46 -21.38 16.49
C GLY A 44 6.25 -20.91 15.04
N SER A 45 7.30 -20.64 14.29
CA SER A 45 7.24 -20.38 12.85
C SER A 45 7.26 -21.66 12.02
N PRO A 46 6.74 -21.63 10.78
CA PRO A 46 6.85 -22.75 9.86
C PRO A 46 8.31 -23.16 9.66
N THR A 47 8.59 -24.45 9.80
CA THR A 47 9.95 -25.02 9.70
C THR A 47 10.20 -25.72 8.36
N THR A 48 9.15 -25.90 7.56
CA THR A 48 9.23 -26.51 6.23
C THR A 48 9.01 -25.45 5.15
N MET A 49 9.49 -25.73 3.94
CA MET A 49 9.23 -24.87 2.79
C MET A 49 7.74 -24.85 2.43
N ASP A 50 7.04 -25.99 2.57
CA ASP A 50 5.61 -26.10 2.23
C ASP A 50 4.73 -25.23 3.17
N ASP A 51 4.94 -25.32 4.49
CA ASP A 51 4.26 -24.47 5.46
C ASP A 51 4.59 -22.98 5.25
N THR A 52 5.83 -22.70 4.82
CA THR A 52 6.26 -21.33 4.49
C THR A 52 5.51 -20.84 3.27
N LEU A 53 5.43 -21.60 2.18
CA LEU A 53 4.66 -21.23 0.99
C LEU A 53 3.18 -21.02 1.30
N MET A 54 2.59 -21.84 2.17
CA MET A 54 1.22 -21.63 2.62
C MET A 54 1.06 -20.29 3.37
N SER A 55 2.03 -19.95 4.22
CA SER A 55 2.07 -18.66 4.93
C SER A 55 2.25 -17.48 3.98
N LEU A 56 3.09 -17.62 2.94
CA LEU A 56 3.28 -16.60 1.90
C LEU A 56 1.99 -16.39 1.09
N ARG A 57 1.28 -17.46 0.71
CA ARG A 57 -0.04 -17.37 0.06
C ARG A 57 -1.05 -16.63 0.91
N SER A 58 -1.12 -16.94 2.21
CA SER A 58 -2.00 -16.25 3.15
C SER A 58 -1.64 -14.77 3.32
N THR A 59 -0.34 -14.45 3.27
CA THR A 59 0.14 -13.06 3.27
C THR A 59 -0.35 -12.32 2.03
N LEU A 60 -0.16 -12.89 0.83
CA LEU A 60 -0.61 -12.27 -0.41
C LEU A 60 -2.13 -12.01 -0.40
N ALA A 61 -2.93 -12.99 0.02
CA ALA A 61 -4.37 -12.82 0.16
C ALA A 61 -4.76 -11.67 1.11
N SER A 62 -4.03 -11.51 2.23
CA SER A 62 -4.27 -10.43 3.19
C SER A 62 -3.88 -9.06 2.59
N CYS A 63 -2.73 -9.00 1.93
CA CYS A 63 -2.28 -7.79 1.23
C CYS A 63 -3.25 -7.38 0.10
N GLU A 64 -3.82 -8.34 -0.63
CA GLU A 64 -4.84 -8.10 -1.65
C GLU A 64 -6.13 -7.53 -1.05
N GLU A 65 -6.57 -8.03 0.10
CA GLU A 65 -7.72 -7.48 0.80
C GLU A 65 -7.48 -6.02 1.19
N VAL A 66 -6.29 -5.70 1.70
CA VAL A 66 -5.89 -4.32 2.03
C VAL A 66 -5.91 -3.43 0.79
N VAL A 67 -5.36 -3.88 -0.33
CA VAL A 67 -5.37 -3.16 -1.61
C VAL A 67 -6.80 -2.97 -2.14
N GLY A 68 -7.67 -3.96 -1.98
CA GLY A 68 -9.10 -3.85 -2.29
C GLY A 68 -9.82 -2.82 -1.41
N GLN A 69 -9.48 -2.75 -0.12
CA GLN A 69 -9.99 -1.71 0.79
C GLN A 69 -9.49 -0.30 0.40
N MET A 70 -8.25 -0.17 -0.07
CA MET A 70 -7.74 1.11 -0.58
C MET A 70 -8.56 1.60 -1.78
N LEU A 71 -8.86 0.71 -2.73
CA LEU A 71 -9.76 1.00 -3.87
C LEU A 71 -11.15 1.44 -3.41
N ALA A 72 -11.73 0.71 -2.45
CA ALA A 72 -13.04 1.03 -1.92
C ALA A 72 -13.07 2.44 -1.29
N CYS A 73 -12.01 2.85 -0.59
CA CYS A 73 -11.89 4.21 -0.06
C CYS A 73 -11.89 5.25 -1.18
N ILE A 74 -11.15 5.02 -2.26
CA ILE A 74 -11.13 5.91 -3.41
C ILE A 74 -12.55 6.01 -4.03
N TYR A 75 -13.24 4.90 -4.25
CA TYR A 75 -14.60 4.94 -4.83
C TYR A 75 -15.65 5.60 -3.92
N GLU A 76 -15.54 5.43 -2.61
CA GLU A 76 -16.44 6.06 -1.63
C GLU A 76 -16.24 7.58 -1.55
N ASP A 77 -14.99 8.04 -1.68
CA ASP A 77 -14.63 9.45 -1.53
C ASP A 77 -14.52 10.22 -2.88
N ILE A 78 -14.40 9.54 -4.03
CA ILE A 78 -14.38 10.15 -5.38
C ILE A 78 -15.53 11.16 -5.60
N PRO A 79 -16.80 10.86 -5.29
CA PRO A 79 -17.90 11.79 -5.54
C PRO A 79 -17.75 13.09 -4.75
N HIS A 80 -17.23 13.01 -3.53
CA HIS A 80 -16.97 14.16 -2.67
C HIS A 80 -15.78 14.99 -3.17
N LEU A 81 -14.73 14.32 -3.64
CA LEU A 81 -13.55 14.98 -4.20
C LEU A 81 -13.86 15.67 -5.54
N LEU A 82 -14.69 15.05 -6.38
CA LEU A 82 -15.15 15.63 -7.64
C LEU A 82 -16.09 16.83 -7.42
N ASP A 83 -17.01 16.78 -6.45
CA ASP A 83 -17.86 17.93 -6.07
C ASP A 83 -17.01 19.10 -5.56
N GLN A 84 -15.94 18.83 -4.80
CA GLN A 84 -14.98 19.86 -4.39
C GLN A 84 -14.21 20.46 -5.58
N LEU A 85 -13.75 19.61 -6.50
CA LEU A 85 -13.03 20.03 -7.72
C LEU A 85 -13.88 20.92 -8.64
N ASP A 86 -15.17 20.59 -8.78
CA ASP A 86 -16.14 21.35 -9.58
C ASP A 86 -16.40 22.74 -8.96
N ARG A 87 -16.52 22.82 -7.64
CA ARG A 87 -16.70 24.09 -6.90
C ARG A 87 -15.48 25.00 -6.97
N GLU A 88 -14.27 24.44 -6.91
CA GLU A 88 -13.02 25.18 -7.11
C GLU A 88 -12.88 25.66 -8.57
N GLY A 89 -13.13 24.78 -9.55
CA GLY A 89 -13.07 25.12 -10.97
C GLY A 89 -14.11 26.15 -11.41
N ALA A 90 -15.27 26.20 -10.74
CA ALA A 90 -16.32 27.19 -10.99
C ALA A 90 -16.05 28.56 -10.33
N GLY A 91 -14.91 28.75 -9.64
CA GLY A 91 -14.59 30.01 -8.95
C GLY A 91 -15.54 30.33 -7.79
N GLN A 92 -16.31 29.34 -7.30
CA GLN A 92 -17.24 29.46 -6.18
C GLN A 92 -16.57 29.15 -4.84
N GLY A 93 -15.24 29.28 -4.77
CA GLY A 93 -14.47 29.19 -3.54
C GLY A 93 -14.88 30.33 -2.60
N GLY A 94 -15.85 30.06 -1.73
CA GLY A 94 -16.25 31.01 -0.69
C GLY A 94 -15.08 31.34 0.25
N PRO A 95 -15.13 32.49 0.95
CA PRO A 95 -14.13 32.85 1.95
C PRO A 95 -14.17 31.80 3.08
N GLY A 96 -13.28 30.81 3.00
CA GLY A 96 -13.34 29.60 3.81
C GLY A 96 -12.80 28.34 3.13
N VAL A 97 -12.48 28.38 1.83
CA VAL A 97 -11.59 27.39 1.21
C VAL A 97 -10.17 27.71 1.68
N VAL A 98 -9.82 27.12 2.83
CA VAL A 98 -8.50 27.23 3.46
C VAL A 98 -7.50 26.45 2.62
N GLY A 99 -6.39 27.09 2.24
CA GLY A 99 -5.18 26.41 1.78
C GLY A 99 -5.07 26.24 0.27
N ASN A 100 -3.83 26.31 -0.21
CA ASN A 100 -3.35 26.05 -1.57
C ASN A 100 -3.48 24.54 -1.95
N TRP A 101 -4.64 23.94 -1.69
CA TRP A 101 -4.89 22.52 -1.83
C TRP A 101 -5.32 22.18 -3.26
N ASN A 102 -4.79 21.08 -3.81
CA ASN A 102 -5.14 20.59 -5.14
C ASN A 102 -5.70 19.15 -5.05
N PRO A 103 -7.04 18.95 -5.05
CA PRO A 103 -7.64 17.62 -4.96
C PRO A 103 -7.17 16.69 -6.06
N ARG A 104 -6.94 17.25 -7.24
CA ARG A 104 -6.43 16.52 -8.40
C ARG A 104 -5.07 15.89 -8.12
N LEU A 105 -4.20 16.61 -7.43
CA LEU A 105 -2.86 16.14 -7.11
C LEU A 105 -2.88 15.09 -6.00
N ALA A 106 -3.76 15.24 -5.01
CA ALA A 106 -3.98 14.23 -3.98
C ALA A 106 -4.56 12.92 -4.56
N LEU A 107 -5.55 13.02 -5.46
CA LEU A 107 -6.11 11.86 -6.17
C LEU A 107 -5.07 11.15 -7.03
N ASP A 108 -4.22 11.91 -7.72
CA ASP A 108 -3.13 11.36 -8.53
C ASP A 108 -2.12 10.60 -7.66
N GLY A 109 -1.67 11.22 -6.56
CA GLY A 109 -0.73 10.59 -5.61
C GLY A 109 -1.29 9.31 -4.98
N ILE A 110 -2.55 9.32 -4.53
CA ILE A 110 -3.21 8.13 -3.97
C ILE A 110 -3.36 7.03 -5.04
N SER A 111 -3.69 7.41 -6.28
CA SER A 111 -3.81 6.45 -7.38
C SER A 111 -2.46 5.82 -7.73
N GLN A 112 -1.39 6.62 -7.80
CA GLN A 112 -0.03 6.11 -8.04
C GLN A 112 0.43 5.15 -6.94
N LEU A 113 0.18 5.50 -5.67
CA LEU A 113 0.48 4.64 -4.52
C LEU A 113 -0.26 3.30 -4.62
N PHE A 114 -1.54 3.33 -4.99
CA PHE A 114 -2.32 2.12 -5.19
C PHE A 114 -1.76 1.24 -6.31
N TYR A 115 -1.45 1.81 -7.48
CA TYR A 115 -0.89 1.06 -8.60
C TYR A 115 0.43 0.40 -8.22
N SER A 116 1.26 1.08 -7.41
CA SER A 116 2.51 0.52 -6.88
C SER A 116 2.28 -0.74 -6.02
N TYR A 117 1.27 -0.75 -5.15
CA TYR A 117 0.94 -1.95 -4.35
C TYR A 117 0.38 -3.08 -5.21
N GLN A 118 -0.43 -2.76 -6.22
CA GLN A 118 -1.00 -3.76 -7.13
C GLN A 118 0.08 -4.42 -8.01
N ASP A 119 1.03 -3.63 -8.50
CA ASP A 119 2.17 -4.09 -9.29
C ASP A 119 3.04 -5.04 -8.46
N LEU A 120 3.38 -4.64 -7.22
CA LEU A 120 4.11 -5.50 -6.28
C LEU A 120 3.38 -6.82 -6.00
N LEU A 121 2.06 -6.80 -5.79
CA LEU A 121 1.30 -8.03 -5.57
C LEU A 121 1.32 -8.95 -6.79
N THR A 122 1.27 -8.37 -7.99
CA THR A 122 1.34 -9.12 -9.24
C THR A 122 2.70 -9.78 -9.37
N GLU A 123 3.78 -9.01 -9.19
CA GLU A 123 5.15 -9.50 -9.23
C GLU A 123 5.38 -10.66 -8.23
N LYS A 124 4.91 -10.52 -6.98
CA LYS A 124 5.11 -11.57 -5.96
C LYS A 124 4.24 -12.81 -6.19
N ARG A 125 3.06 -12.67 -6.81
CA ARG A 125 2.25 -13.81 -7.26
C ARG A 125 2.91 -14.57 -8.39
N GLU A 126 3.47 -13.86 -9.37
CA GLU A 126 4.22 -14.45 -10.48
C GLU A 126 5.45 -15.18 -9.94
N LEU A 127 6.23 -14.54 -9.06
CA LEU A 127 7.39 -15.16 -8.41
C LEU A 127 7.03 -16.44 -7.63
N LEU A 128 5.88 -16.44 -6.94
CA LEU A 128 5.39 -17.63 -6.25
C LEU A 128 4.99 -18.73 -7.24
N ALA A 129 4.34 -18.36 -8.35
CA ALA A 129 3.96 -19.30 -9.41
C ALA A 129 5.21 -19.94 -10.02
N ASP A 130 6.19 -19.14 -10.44
CA ASP A 130 7.47 -19.58 -11.01
C ASP A 130 8.19 -20.57 -10.08
N PHE A 131 8.22 -20.27 -8.78
CA PHE A 131 8.84 -21.18 -7.82
C PHE A 131 8.06 -22.49 -7.66
N THR A 132 6.73 -22.44 -7.61
CA THR A 132 5.89 -23.64 -7.49
C THR A 132 5.85 -24.50 -8.75
N CYS A 133 6.10 -23.91 -9.91
CA CYS A 133 6.27 -24.60 -11.20
C CYS A 133 7.71 -25.07 -11.42
N GLU A 134 8.60 -24.88 -10.44
CA GLU A 134 10.03 -25.25 -10.50
C GLU A 134 10.80 -24.53 -11.63
N GLU A 135 10.33 -23.36 -12.07
CA GLU A 135 10.99 -22.53 -13.09
C GLU A 135 12.18 -21.74 -12.51
N ILE A 136 12.12 -21.44 -11.20
CA ILE A 136 13.22 -20.80 -10.45
C ILE A 136 13.63 -21.63 -9.24
N GLY A 137 14.90 -21.49 -8.83
CA GLY A 137 15.42 -22.18 -7.65
C GLY A 137 15.06 -21.49 -6.32
N PRO A 138 15.22 -22.18 -5.16
CA PRO A 138 14.93 -21.61 -3.84
C PRO A 138 15.71 -20.32 -3.53
N LYS A 139 16.96 -20.22 -3.99
CA LYS A 139 17.79 -19.03 -3.78
C LYS A 139 17.24 -17.83 -4.55
N GLU A 140 16.84 -18.02 -5.79
CA GLU A 140 16.24 -16.98 -6.64
C GLU A 140 14.88 -16.55 -6.10
N PHE A 141 14.07 -17.50 -5.61
CA PHE A 141 12.81 -17.21 -4.95
C PHE A 141 13.00 -16.36 -3.68
N VAL A 142 13.91 -16.76 -2.79
CA VAL A 142 14.21 -15.99 -1.56
C VAL A 142 14.72 -14.60 -1.90
N ASP A 143 15.66 -14.49 -2.83
CA ASP A 143 16.22 -13.20 -3.26
C ASP A 143 15.13 -12.33 -3.87
N GLY A 144 14.35 -12.84 -4.82
CA GLY A 144 13.24 -12.12 -5.45
C GLY A 144 12.15 -11.70 -4.46
N TRP A 145 11.83 -12.53 -3.46
CA TRP A 145 10.78 -12.22 -2.50
C TRP A 145 11.23 -11.22 -1.44
N THR A 146 12.49 -11.31 -1.00
CA THR A 146 13.07 -10.47 0.06
C THR A 146 13.74 -9.21 -0.47
N SER A 147 14.05 -9.18 -1.77
CA SER A 147 14.24 -7.98 -2.57
C SER A 147 12.87 -7.32 -2.76
N VAL A 148 12.28 -6.90 -1.66
CA VAL A 148 11.38 -5.76 -1.69
C VAL A 148 12.29 -4.64 -2.13
N GLY A 149 12.25 -4.26 -3.41
CA GLY A 149 13.11 -3.21 -3.94
C GLY A 149 13.11 -2.06 -2.95
N GLY A 150 14.27 -1.74 -2.37
CA GLY A 150 14.37 -0.70 -1.33
C GLY A 150 13.70 0.59 -1.80
N ASP A 151 13.86 0.88 -3.10
CA ASP A 151 13.13 1.89 -3.87
C ASP A 151 11.62 1.87 -3.67
N LEU A 152 10.96 0.72 -3.70
CA LEU A 152 9.50 0.63 -3.60
C LEU A 152 9.00 1.01 -2.20
N LYS A 153 9.70 0.62 -1.13
CA LYS A 153 9.34 1.03 0.23
C LYS A 153 9.64 2.51 0.47
N GLU A 154 10.79 2.99 -0.01
CA GLU A 154 11.21 4.39 0.10
C GLU A 154 10.32 5.31 -0.75
N GLN A 155 9.98 4.92 -1.97
CA GLN A 155 9.08 5.62 -2.88
C GLN A 155 7.65 5.68 -2.33
N ARG A 156 7.14 4.58 -1.77
CA ARG A 156 5.81 4.58 -1.13
C ARG A 156 5.78 5.45 0.12
N LYS A 157 6.85 5.41 0.93
CA LYS A 157 7.00 6.30 2.08
C LYS A 157 7.05 7.77 1.64
N GLN A 158 7.86 8.09 0.63
CA GLN A 158 7.95 9.44 0.07
C GLN A 158 6.60 9.91 -0.48
N GLN A 159 5.84 9.05 -1.17
CA GLN A 159 4.50 9.38 -1.67
C GLN A 159 3.50 9.64 -0.53
N VAL A 160 3.58 8.88 0.57
CA VAL A 160 2.77 9.13 1.77
C VAL A 160 3.19 10.42 2.48
N ASP A 161 4.50 10.69 2.58
CA ASP A 161 5.05 11.93 3.15
C ASP A 161 4.67 13.16 2.29
N ASP A 162 4.76 13.09 0.95
CA ASP A 162 4.30 14.15 0.03
C ASP A 162 2.79 14.43 0.19
N LEU A 163 1.98 13.37 0.34
CA LEU A 163 0.56 13.50 0.62
C LEU A 163 0.29 14.14 1.98
N ALA A 164 1.12 13.86 2.99
CA ALA A 164 1.03 14.46 4.31
C ALA A 164 1.50 15.94 4.32
N ASP A 165 2.57 16.28 3.60
CA ASP A 165 3.08 17.66 3.45
C ASP A 165 2.05 18.54 2.72
N LEU A 166 1.40 18.01 1.70
CA LEU A 166 0.29 18.69 0.99
C LEU A 166 -0.86 19.08 1.94
N LEU A 167 -1.05 18.33 3.03
CA LEU A 167 -2.06 18.55 4.05
C LEU A 167 -1.55 19.38 5.24
N ALA A 168 -0.26 19.37 5.55
CA ALA A 168 0.33 20.21 6.58
C ALA A 168 0.32 21.70 6.19
N ALA A 169 0.13 21.99 4.91
CA ALA A 169 -0.10 23.34 4.38
C ALA A 169 -1.51 23.92 4.70
N PHE A 170 -2.26 23.28 5.60
CA PHE A 170 -3.61 23.64 6.06
C PHE A 170 -3.59 24.23 7.47
#